data_AF-A0A7S3NUS7-F1
#
_entry.id   AF-A0A7S3NUS7-F1
#
_cell.length_a   1.000
_cell.length_b   1.000
_cell.length_c   1.000
_cell.angle_alpha   90.00
_cell.angle_beta   90.00
_cell.angle_gamma   90.00
#
_symmetry.space_group_name_H-M   'P 1'
#
loop_
_entity.id
_entity.type
_entity.pdbx_description
1 polymer ?
#
loop_
_entity_poly.entity_id
_entity_poly.type
_entity_poly.pdbx_seq_one_letter_code
_entity_poly.pdbx_strand_id
1 'polypeptide(L)'
;AGAPTMLTHNLINHFLSRKTRSALINVSTIGNNAPLPYMGIYCAAKRFLTIFSYYLTDNYGDKIDIQDLTPGFVSTKIVNNYNGPDSITPEKCVKSSLRDLGQEFTCLPVPAHSLTAQMFHTLYRYSKPLYRMLLVNDSEKRSLKKYYKDNKE
;
A
#
# COMPACT_ATOMS: atom_id res chain seq x y z
N ALA A 1 5.75 6.37 -8.65
CA ALA A 1 6.67 5.31 -9.08
C ALA A 1 8.11 5.80 -9.23
N GLY A 2 8.37 6.96 -9.85
CA GLY A 2 9.76 7.40 -10.12
C GLY A 2 10.67 7.57 -8.90
N ALA A 3 10.22 8.27 -7.85
CA ALA A 3 11.05 8.52 -6.66
C ALA A 3 11.63 7.25 -5.98
N PRO A 4 10.84 6.23 -5.61
CA PRO A 4 11.38 5.01 -5.01
C PRO A 4 12.35 4.28 -5.95
N THR A 5 12.07 4.24 -7.26
CA THR A 5 12.99 3.64 -8.24
C THR A 5 14.32 4.37 -8.30
N MET A 6 14.31 5.70 -8.36
CA MET A 6 15.55 6.51 -8.39
C MET A 6 16.35 6.38 -7.10
N LEU A 7 15.67 6.39 -5.94
CA LEU A 7 16.33 6.20 -4.65
C LEU A 7 16.97 4.82 -4.56
N THR A 8 16.25 3.76 -4.94
CA THR A 8 16.82 2.40 -4.97
C THR A 8 18.00 2.33 -5.93
N HIS A 9 17.88 2.85 -7.15
CA HIS A 9 18.96 2.83 -8.13
C HIS A 9 20.25 3.48 -7.60
N ASN A 10 20.13 4.61 -6.92
CA ASN A 10 21.28 5.33 -6.38
C ASN A 10 21.89 4.66 -5.13
N LEU A 11 21.08 3.96 -4.33
CA LEU A 11 21.50 3.40 -3.03
C LEU A 11 21.84 1.91 -3.10
N ILE A 12 21.43 1.19 -4.15
CA ILE A 12 21.57 -0.27 -4.21
C ILE A 12 23.02 -0.72 -4.11
N ASN A 13 23.94 -0.06 -4.83
CA ASN A 13 25.37 -0.40 -4.78
C ASN A 13 25.95 -0.18 -3.38
N HIS A 14 25.50 0.86 -2.68
CA HIS A 14 25.90 1.10 -1.30
C HIS A 14 25.39 0.02 -0.36
N PHE A 15 24.15 -0.45 -0.53
CA PHE A 15 23.61 -1.56 0.27
C PHE A 15 24.38 -2.86 0.03
N LEU A 16 24.72 -3.16 -1.22
CA LEU A 16 25.43 -4.37 -1.60
C LEU A 16 26.91 -4.37 -1.15
N SER A 17 27.51 -3.20 -0.93
CA SER A 17 28.90 -3.08 -0.47
C SER A 17 29.07 -3.19 1.05
N ARG A 18 27.98 -3.19 1.82
CA ARG A 18 28.04 -3.26 3.29
C ARG A 18 28.41 -4.68 3.75
N LYS A 19 29.19 -4.75 4.83
CA LYS A 19 29.55 -6.03 5.48
C LYS A 19 28.36 -6.67 6.18
N THR A 20 27.42 -5.85 6.66
CA THR A 20 26.18 -6.29 7.29
C THR A 20 25.04 -6.22 6.28
N ARG A 21 24.03 -7.09 6.43
CA ARG A 21 22.80 -6.99 5.64
C ARG A 21 22.21 -5.58 5.77
N SER A 22 21.69 -5.10 4.65
CA SER A 22 20.93 -3.84 4.60
C SER A 22 19.45 -4.14 4.65
N ALA A 23 18.62 -3.13 4.93
CA ALA A 23 17.18 -3.26 4.88
C ALA A 23 16.55 -2.19 3.99
N LEU A 24 15.51 -2.57 3.25
CA LEU A 24 14.71 -1.68 2.40
C LEU A 24 13.22 -1.95 2.65
N ILE A 25 12.50 -0.93 3.13
CA ILE A 25 11.06 -1.02 3.36
C ILE A 25 10.35 -0.11 2.38
N ASN A 26 9.59 -0.70 1.45
CA ASN A 26 8.70 0.04 0.57
C ASN A 26 7.30 0.10 1.20
N VAL A 27 6.73 1.30 1.30
CA VAL A 27 5.39 1.50 1.87
C VAL A 27 4.34 1.51 0.76
N SER A 28 3.65 0.39 0.55
CA SER A 28 2.57 0.22 -0.42
C SER A 28 1.19 0.50 0.19
N THR A 29 0.17 -0.35 -0.05
CA THR A 29 -1.20 -0.23 0.46
C THR A 29 -2.03 -1.49 0.17
N ILE A 30 -3.01 -1.83 1.01
CA ILE A 30 -3.96 -2.94 0.74
C ILE A 30 -4.81 -2.75 -0.53
N GLY A 31 -4.94 -1.51 -1.00
CA GLY A 31 -5.65 -1.15 -2.24
C GLY A 31 -4.84 -1.42 -3.51
N ASN A 32 -3.72 -2.13 -3.44
CA ASN A 32 -2.89 -2.49 -4.60
C ASN A 32 -3.50 -3.61 -5.47
N ASN A 33 -4.42 -4.40 -4.94
CA ASN A 33 -5.01 -5.54 -5.65
C ASN A 33 -6.20 -5.19 -6.56
N ALA A 34 -6.90 -4.10 -6.27
CA ALA A 34 -8.04 -3.64 -7.06
C ALA A 34 -8.14 -2.10 -7.03
N PRO A 35 -8.57 -1.46 -8.12
CA PRO A 35 -8.64 -0.01 -8.18
C PRO A 35 -9.77 0.50 -7.29
N LEU A 36 -9.41 1.18 -6.21
CA LEU A 36 -10.38 1.89 -5.39
C LEU A 36 -11.02 3.03 -6.20
N PRO A 37 -12.34 3.25 -6.09
CA PRO A 37 -13.01 4.37 -6.72
C PRO A 37 -12.27 5.68 -6.40
N TYR A 38 -12.05 6.52 -7.42
CA TYR A 38 -11.40 7.84 -7.29
C TYR A 38 -9.92 7.83 -6.86
N MET A 39 -9.36 6.64 -6.59
CA MET A 39 -7.95 6.48 -6.20
C MET A 39 -7.17 5.55 -7.15
N GLY A 40 -7.66 5.36 -8.38
CA GLY A 40 -7.06 4.41 -9.34
C GLY A 40 -5.58 4.66 -9.63
N ILE A 41 -5.16 5.92 -9.81
CA ILE A 41 -3.75 6.28 -10.02
C ILE A 41 -2.92 5.96 -8.78
N TYR A 42 -3.45 6.26 -7.59
CA TYR A 42 -2.82 5.92 -6.31
C TYR A 42 -2.64 4.40 -6.18
N CYS A 43 -3.70 3.61 -6.40
CA CYS A 43 -3.66 2.15 -6.39
C CYS A 43 -2.63 1.59 -7.37
N ALA A 44 -2.60 2.09 -8.61
CA ALA A 44 -1.64 1.67 -9.63
C ALA A 44 -0.20 1.99 -9.21
N ALA A 45 0.06 3.20 -8.71
CA ALA A 45 1.38 3.62 -8.25
C ALA A 45 1.87 2.80 -7.04
N LYS A 46 0.96 2.40 -6.14
CA LYS A 46 1.29 1.54 -5.00
C LYS A 46 1.44 0.07 -5.39
N ARG A 47 0.70 -0.42 -6.40
CA ARG A 47 0.90 -1.76 -6.98
C ARG A 47 2.26 -1.89 -7.66
N PHE A 48 2.72 -0.83 -8.32
CA PHE A 48 4.09 -0.76 -8.83
C PHE A 48 5.12 -1.01 -7.73
N LEU A 49 4.96 -0.39 -6.54
CA LEU A 49 5.87 -0.61 -5.42
C LEU A 49 5.90 -2.07 -4.97
N THR A 50 4.74 -2.73 -4.86
CA THR A 50 4.68 -4.15 -4.51
C THR A 50 5.44 -5.02 -5.52
N ILE A 51 5.18 -4.84 -6.83
CA ILE A 51 5.88 -5.60 -7.88
C ILE A 51 7.37 -5.29 -7.88
N PHE A 52 7.74 -4.03 -7.69
CA PHE A 52 9.13 -3.60 -7.60
C PHE A 52 9.84 -4.24 -6.40
N SER A 53 9.19 -4.32 -5.23
CA SER A 53 9.73 -5.01 -4.05
C SER A 53 9.95 -6.49 -4.33
N TYR A 54 9.03 -7.19 -4.99
CA TYR A 54 9.23 -8.60 -5.39
C TYR A 54 10.48 -8.76 -6.25
N TYR A 55 10.59 -7.95 -7.30
CA TYR A 55 11.77 -7.95 -8.17
C TYR A 55 13.06 -7.73 -7.37
N LEU A 56 13.09 -6.77 -6.44
CA LEU A 56 14.27 -6.53 -5.62
C LEU A 56 14.59 -7.72 -4.72
N THR A 57 13.59 -8.37 -4.12
CA THR A 57 13.80 -9.54 -3.25
C THR A 57 14.41 -10.69 -4.04
N ASP A 58 13.90 -10.97 -5.24
CA ASP A 58 14.41 -12.06 -6.08
C ASP A 58 15.86 -11.84 -6.53
N ASN A 59 16.29 -10.57 -6.68
CA ASN A 59 17.62 -10.24 -7.19
C ASN A 59 18.64 -9.87 -6.11
N TYR A 60 18.21 -9.40 -4.93
CA TYR A 60 19.08 -8.86 -3.88
C TYR A 60 18.77 -9.37 -2.46
N GLY A 61 17.83 -10.31 -2.32
CA GLY A 61 17.38 -10.85 -1.02
C GLY A 61 18.45 -11.62 -0.23
N ASP A 62 19.55 -11.99 -0.88
CA ASP A 62 20.73 -12.60 -0.25
C ASP A 62 21.52 -11.60 0.61
N LYS A 63 21.44 -10.30 0.30
CA LYS A 63 22.17 -9.22 1.00
C LYS A 63 21.29 -8.13 1.60
N ILE A 64 20.05 -8.02 1.15
CA ILE A 64 19.14 -6.95 1.53
C ILE A 64 17.81 -7.54 2.00
N ASP A 65 17.42 -7.22 3.23
CA ASP A 65 16.10 -7.51 3.76
C ASP A 65 15.09 -6.54 3.16
N ILE A 66 14.29 -7.02 2.22
CA ILE A 66 13.31 -6.21 1.49
C ILE A 66 11.91 -6.54 2.00
N GLN A 67 11.17 -5.51 2.42
CA GLN A 67 9.80 -5.64 2.92
C GLN A 67 8.84 -4.73 2.13
N ASP A 68 7.72 -5.30 1.70
CA ASP A 68 6.55 -4.58 1.21
C ASP A 68 5.55 -4.35 2.36
N LEU A 69 5.66 -3.18 2.99
CA LEU A 69 4.72 -2.77 4.04
C LEU A 69 3.40 -2.34 3.38
N THR A 70 2.34 -3.11 3.61
CA THR A 70 1.04 -2.96 2.94
C THR A 70 -0.03 -2.47 3.91
N PRO A 71 -0.03 -1.19 4.31
CA PRO A 71 -0.96 -0.70 5.31
C PRO A 71 -2.39 -0.55 4.77
N GLY A 72 -3.35 -0.78 5.67
CA GLY A 72 -4.75 -0.34 5.52
C GLY A 72 -4.93 1.08 6.02
N PHE A 73 -6.02 1.36 6.74
CA PHE A 73 -6.25 2.68 7.32
C PHE A 73 -5.29 2.92 8.49
N VAL A 74 -4.35 3.85 8.31
CA VAL A 74 -3.46 4.33 9.38
C VAL A 74 -3.92 5.71 9.80
N SER A 75 -4.22 5.91 11.08
CA SER A 75 -4.77 7.16 11.62
C SER A 75 -3.74 8.29 11.52
N THR A 76 -3.72 8.94 10.36
CA THR A 76 -2.81 10.03 9.99
C THR A 76 -3.60 11.16 9.38
N LYS A 77 -2.99 12.33 9.26
CA LYS A 77 -3.61 13.50 8.61
C LYS A 77 -4.03 13.23 7.16
N ILE A 78 -3.38 12.28 6.45
CA ILE A 78 -3.72 11.90 5.07
C ILE A 78 -5.15 11.35 4.97
N VAL A 79 -5.61 10.64 6.00
CA VAL A 79 -6.97 10.09 6.10
C VAL A 79 -7.81 10.86 7.12
N ASN A 80 -7.50 12.14 7.34
CA ASN A 80 -8.19 13.01 8.32
C ASN A 80 -8.25 12.42 9.74
N ASN A 81 -7.21 11.70 10.17
CA ASN A 81 -7.15 11.00 11.46
C ASN A 81 -8.34 10.06 11.68
N TYR A 82 -8.79 9.38 10.62
CA TYR A 82 -9.81 8.35 10.71
C TYR A 82 -9.50 7.37 11.86
N ASN A 83 -10.51 7.11 12.71
CA ASN A 83 -10.39 6.31 13.92
C ASN A 83 -11.48 5.23 13.97
N GLY A 84 -11.62 4.48 12.87
CA GLY A 84 -12.52 3.34 12.77
C GLY A 84 -11.97 2.05 13.40
N PRO A 85 -12.79 1.00 13.54
CA PRO A 85 -12.37 -0.29 14.08
C PRO A 85 -11.31 -0.99 13.23
N ASP A 86 -11.19 -0.62 11.96
CA ASP A 86 -10.21 -1.05 10.96
C ASP A 86 -9.00 -0.10 10.85
N SER A 87 -8.90 0.89 11.74
CA SER A 87 -7.77 1.82 11.78
C SER A 87 -6.66 1.37 12.74
N ILE A 88 -5.41 1.68 12.40
CA ILE A 88 -4.24 1.44 13.25
C ILE A 88 -3.47 2.74 13.48
N THR A 89 -2.85 2.92 14.65
CA THR A 89 -1.99 4.09 14.89
C THR A 89 -0.68 3.97 14.10
N PRO A 90 -0.04 5.08 13.71
CA PRO A 90 1.24 5.06 13.01
C PRO A 90 2.33 4.30 13.78
N GLU A 91 2.38 4.45 15.10
CA GLU A 91 3.38 3.81 15.96
C GLU A 91 3.20 2.29 15.96
N LYS A 92 1.96 1.81 16.02
CA LYS A 92 1.66 0.37 15.95
C LYS A 92 1.99 -0.18 14.55
N CYS A 93 1.68 0.58 13.50
CA CYS A 93 2.02 0.22 12.13
C CYS A 93 3.54 0.03 11.94
N VAL A 94 4.33 1.00 12.41
CA VAL A 94 5.80 0.95 12.35
C VAL A 94 6.35 -0.19 13.21
N LYS A 95 5.84 -0.39 14.42
CA LYS A 95 6.27 -1.49 15.30
C LYS A 95 6.05 -2.86 14.67
N SER A 96 4.91 -3.08 14.01
CA SER A 96 4.65 -4.33 13.27
C SER A 96 5.64 -4.51 12.11
N SER A 97 5.84 -3.46 11.30
CA SER A 97 6.78 -3.50 10.17
C SER A 97 8.21 -3.86 10.60
N LEU A 98 8.72 -3.20 11.63
CA LEU A 98 10.07 -3.43 12.13
C LEU A 98 10.23 -4.80 12.78
N ARG A 99 9.20 -5.32 13.46
CA ARG A 99 9.20 -6.66 14.04
C ARG A 99 9.27 -7.74 12.95
N ASP A 100 8.56 -7.54 11.84
CA ASP A 100 8.43 -8.53 10.76
C ASP A 100 9.58 -8.42 9.73
N LEU A 101 10.45 -7.41 9.87
CA LEU A 101 11.54 -7.13 8.93
C LEU A 101 12.58 -8.27 8.92
N GLY A 102 12.90 -8.78 7.73
CA GLY A 102 13.80 -9.92 7.54
C GLY A 102 13.18 -11.29 7.84
N GLN A 103 11.89 -11.33 8.25
CA GLN A 103 11.14 -12.57 8.47
C GLN A 103 10.02 -12.72 7.44
N GLU A 104 9.27 -11.64 7.20
CA GLU A 104 8.12 -11.62 6.29
C GLU A 104 8.34 -10.60 5.17
N PHE A 105 8.11 -11.02 3.93
CA PHE A 105 8.18 -10.11 2.78
C PHE A 105 7.03 -9.10 2.80
N THR A 106 5.79 -9.54 3.07
CA THR A 106 4.62 -8.65 3.13
C THR A 106 4.20 -8.44 4.57
N CYS A 107 4.36 -7.22 5.07
CA CYS A 107 3.83 -6.86 6.39
C CYS A 107 2.43 -6.27 6.25
N LEU A 108 1.45 -6.95 6.84
CA LEU A 108 0.08 -6.45 7.04
C LEU A 108 -0.09 -6.09 8.52
N PRO A 109 -0.03 -4.80 8.89
CA PRO A 109 -0.05 -4.40 10.29
C PRO A 109 -1.31 -4.81 11.07
N VAL A 110 -2.39 -5.09 10.35
CA VAL A 110 -3.62 -5.68 10.88
C VAL A 110 -3.94 -6.94 10.07
N PRO A 111 -3.84 -8.14 10.65
CA PRO A 111 -4.07 -9.40 9.93
C PRO A 111 -5.46 -9.51 9.32
N ALA A 112 -6.48 -8.91 9.96
CA ALA A 112 -7.85 -8.86 9.45
C ALA A 112 -7.98 -8.17 8.08
N HIS A 113 -7.00 -7.34 7.70
CA HIS A 113 -6.98 -6.68 6.38
C HIS A 113 -6.56 -7.62 5.24
N SER A 114 -6.00 -8.80 5.53
CA SER A 114 -5.70 -9.80 4.48
C SER A 114 -6.98 -10.32 3.82
N LEU A 115 -8.01 -10.61 4.63
CA LEU A 115 -9.32 -11.08 4.15
C LEU A 115 -10.04 -10.00 3.35
N THR A 116 -10.02 -8.75 3.82
CA THR A 116 -10.65 -7.64 3.08
C THR A 116 -9.95 -7.38 1.76
N ALA A 117 -8.62 -7.44 1.71
CA ALA A 117 -7.85 -7.30 0.46
C ALA A 117 -8.18 -8.43 -0.55
N GLN A 118 -8.24 -9.68 -0.10
CA GLN A 118 -8.62 -10.82 -0.94
C GLN A 118 -10.08 -10.76 -1.41
N MET A 119 -10.99 -10.35 -0.52
CA MET A 119 -12.39 -10.14 -0.83
C MET A 119 -12.55 -9.08 -1.92
N PHE A 120 -11.87 -7.92 -1.79
CA PHE A 120 -11.91 -6.87 -2.80
C PHE A 120 -11.35 -7.30 -4.15
N HIS A 121 -10.24 -8.03 -4.16
CA HIS A 121 -9.68 -8.60 -5.40
C HIS A 121 -10.67 -9.55 -6.10
N THR A 122 -11.24 -10.47 -5.33
CA THR A 122 -12.20 -11.47 -5.83
C THR A 122 -13.47 -10.78 -6.36
N LEU A 123 -14.03 -9.86 -5.60
CA LEU A 123 -15.22 -9.09 -6.01
C LEU A 123 -14.96 -8.26 -7.27
N TYR A 124 -13.80 -7.59 -7.37
CA TYR A 124 -13.44 -6.85 -8.57
C TYR A 124 -13.33 -7.75 -9.81
N ARG A 125 -12.76 -8.96 -9.65
CA ARG A 125 -12.57 -9.93 -10.74
C ARG A 125 -13.88 -10.55 -11.22
N TYR A 126 -14.79 -10.91 -10.30
CA TYR A 126 -16.02 -11.65 -10.63
C TYR A 126 -17.28 -10.80 -10.72
N SER A 127 -17.38 -9.69 -9.98
CA SER A 127 -18.55 -8.82 -9.98
C SER A 127 -18.19 -7.35 -9.75
N LYS A 128 -17.70 -6.69 -10.81
CA LYS A 128 -17.47 -5.24 -10.87
C LYS A 128 -18.65 -4.39 -10.36
N PRO A 129 -19.94 -4.69 -10.68
CA PRO A 129 -21.04 -3.89 -10.15
C PRO A 129 -21.17 -4.02 -8.63
N LEU A 130 -21.00 -5.22 -8.06
CA LEU A 130 -21.05 -5.43 -6.61
C LEU A 130 -19.85 -4.76 -5.90
N TYR A 131 -18.65 -4.89 -6.48
CA TYR A 131 -17.45 -4.19 -6.01
C TYR A 131 -17.67 -2.67 -5.95
N ARG A 132 -18.24 -2.09 -7.01
CA ARG A 132 -18.54 -0.65 -7.08
C ARG A 132 -19.63 -0.24 -6.09
N MET A 133 -20.63 -1.09 -5.87
CA MET A 133 -21.70 -0.81 -4.90
C MET A 133 -21.18 -0.79 -3.45
N LEU A 134 -20.30 -1.72 -3.09
CA LEU A 134 -19.76 -1.83 -1.73
C LEU A 134 -18.77 -0.71 -1.39
N LEU A 135 -18.00 -0.25 -2.37
CA LEU A 135 -16.97 0.76 -2.14
C LEU A 135 -17.41 2.18 -2.45
N VAL A 136 -18.45 2.37 -3.26
CA VAL A 136 -18.94 3.72 -3.58
C VAL A 136 -20.19 4.00 -2.75
N ASN A 137 -19.99 4.68 -1.63
CA ASN A 137 -21.12 5.21 -0.86
C ASN A 137 -21.74 6.42 -1.58
N ASP A 138 -23.06 6.61 -1.40
CA ASP A 138 -23.77 7.74 -2.01
C ASP A 138 -23.28 9.11 -1.48
N SER A 139 -22.66 9.13 -0.29
CA SER A 139 -21.97 10.31 0.26
C SER A 139 -20.74 10.69 -0.57
N GLU A 140 -19.91 9.74 -0.98
CA GLU A 140 -18.75 9.98 -1.82
C GLU A 140 -19.18 10.44 -3.22
N LYS A 141 -20.19 9.80 -3.82
CA LYS A 141 -20.77 10.29 -5.09
C LYS A 141 -21.23 11.75 -4.99
N ARG A 142 -21.82 12.16 -3.86
CA ARG A 142 -22.27 13.55 -3.62
C ARG A 142 -21.10 14.51 -3.45
N SER A 143 -20.08 14.15 -2.66
CA SER A 143 -18.87 14.94 -2.47
C SER A 143 -18.09 15.13 -3.77
N LEU A 144 -18.04 14.10 -4.61
CA LEU A 144 -17.38 14.16 -5.91
C LEU A 144 -18.19 14.94 -6.95
N LYS A 145 -19.51 14.77 -6.99
CA LYS A 145 -20.37 15.67 -7.78
C LYS A 145 -20.16 17.12 -7.39
N LYS A 146 -19.99 17.41 -6.10
CA LYS A 146 -19.70 18.76 -5.60
C LYS A 146 -18.31 19.24 -6.04
N TYR A 147 -17.26 18.44 -5.82
CA TYR A 147 -15.90 18.76 -6.26
C TYR A 147 -15.80 19.04 -7.77
N TYR A 148 -16.36 18.17 -8.62
CA TYR A 148 -16.36 18.37 -10.08
C TYR A 148 -17.28 19.51 -10.54
N LYS A 149 -18.30 19.88 -9.75
CA LYS A 149 -19.13 21.05 -10.02
C LYS A 149 -18.40 22.36 -9.66
N ASP A 150 -17.64 22.33 -8.57
CA ASP A 150 -16.90 23.49 -8.05
C ASP A 150 -15.59 23.75 -8.83
N ASN A 151 -15.03 22.72 -9.49
CA ASN A 151 -13.80 22.80 -10.30
C ASN A 151 -14.07 22.62 -11.81
N LYS A 152 -15.29 22.93 -12.25
CA LYS A 152 -15.61 23.05 -13.68
C LYS A 152 -15.30 24.49 -14.11
N GLU A 153 -14.09 24.71 -14.60
CA GLU A 153 -13.81 25.79 -15.56
C GLU A 153 -14.42 25.44 -16.92
#